data_AF-A0A485KR05-F1
#
_entry.id   AF-A0A485KR05-F1
#
_cell.length_a   1.000
_cell.length_b   1.000
_cell.length_c   1.000
_cell.angle_alpha   90.00
_cell.angle_beta   90.00
_cell.angle_gamma   90.00
#
_symmetry.space_group_name_H-M   'P 1'
#
loop_
_entity.id
_entity.type
_entity.pdbx_description
1 polymer ?
#
loop_
_entity_poly.entity_id
_entity_poly.type
_entity_poly.pdbx_seq_one_letter_code
_entity_poly.pdbx_strand_id
1 'polypeptide(L)'
;MFRQTLIRAMIKRGIVGGATNNRQQKDVVDITMDGDAATVGALLEALRATKPLNSWGAQVETLTVLKTGMDIDDHQVTTTNVDGRSWNPNVEMYL
;
A
#
# COMPACT_ATOMS: atom_id res chain seq x y z
N MET A 1 2.05 9.12 4.44
CA MET A 1 3.18 8.25 4.07
C MET A 1 2.82 6.80 3.79
N PHE A 2 1.81 6.22 4.46
CA PHE A 2 1.38 4.82 4.25
C PHE A 2 1.28 4.38 2.77
N ARG A 3 0.49 5.11 1.95
CA ARG A 3 0.27 4.78 0.52
C ARG A 3 1.58 4.66 -0.27
N GLN A 4 2.52 5.57 -0.07
CA GLN A 4 3.81 5.51 -0.76
C GLN A 4 4.61 4.27 -0.32
N THR A 5 4.72 4.03 0.99
CA THR A 5 5.42 2.86 1.53
C THR A 5 4.86 1.56 0.96
N LEU A 6 3.53 1.44 0.94
CA LEU A 6 2.85 0.28 0.39
C LEU A 6 3.10 0.10 -1.11
N ILE A 7 2.92 1.16 -1.91
CA ILE A 7 3.09 1.09 -3.36
C ILE A 7 4.55 0.78 -3.74
N ARG A 8 5.53 1.31 -3.01
CA ARG A 8 6.95 0.95 -3.19
C ARG A 8 7.20 -0.52 -2.85
N ALA A 9 6.57 -1.04 -1.81
CA ALA A 9 6.65 -2.45 -1.44
C ALA A 9 6.05 -3.37 -2.51
N MET A 10 4.96 -2.93 -3.19
CA MET A 10 4.38 -3.64 -4.34
C MET A 10 5.34 -3.66 -5.53
N ILE A 11 5.90 -2.51 -5.92
CA ILE A 11 6.87 -2.41 -7.05
C ILE A 11 8.07 -3.34 -6.82
N LYS A 12 8.65 -3.33 -5.60
CA LYS A 12 9.79 -4.18 -5.22
C LYS A 12 9.51 -5.68 -5.38
N ARG A 13 8.23 -6.06 -5.35
CA ARG A 13 7.74 -7.44 -5.45
C ARG A 13 7.11 -7.77 -6.81
N GLY A 14 7.09 -6.83 -7.75
CA GLY A 14 6.42 -7.02 -9.04
C GLY A 14 4.89 -7.11 -8.96
N ILE A 15 4.27 -6.60 -7.89
CA ILE A 15 2.82 -6.50 -7.74
C ILE A 15 2.36 -5.20 -8.43
N VAL A 16 1.32 -5.28 -9.26
CA VAL A 16 0.61 -4.12 -9.80
C VAL A 16 -0.49 -3.73 -8.82
N GLY A 17 -0.67 -2.46 -8.51
CA GLY A 17 -1.65 -2.09 -7.50
C GLY A 17 -1.86 -0.60 -7.30
N GLY A 18 -2.84 -0.31 -6.45
CA GLY A 18 -3.30 1.03 -6.14
C GLY A 18 -3.69 1.19 -4.67
N ALA A 19 -3.57 2.41 -4.16
CA ALA A 19 -3.92 2.78 -2.79
C ALA A 19 -4.57 4.17 -2.72
N THR A 20 -5.72 4.24 -2.04
CA THR A 20 -6.55 5.46 -1.88
C THR A 20 -6.88 5.68 -0.42
N ASN A 21 -6.71 6.90 0.09
CA ASN A 21 -7.25 7.24 1.40
C ASN A 21 -8.79 7.29 1.30
N ASN A 22 -9.48 6.55 2.16
CA ASN A 22 -10.94 6.56 2.18
C ASN A 22 -11.45 7.95 2.62
N ARG A 23 -12.39 8.51 1.86
CA ARG A 23 -12.90 9.88 2.12
C ARG A 23 -13.83 9.95 3.33
N GLN A 24 -14.49 8.85 3.67
CA GLN A 24 -15.45 8.77 4.77
C GLN A 24 -14.76 8.37 6.09
N GLN A 25 -13.69 7.58 6.01
CA GLN A 25 -12.95 7.07 7.16
C GLN A 25 -11.47 7.45 7.03
N LYS A 26 -11.05 8.48 7.77
CA LYS A 26 -9.72 9.11 7.61
C LYS A 26 -8.54 8.18 7.87
N ASP A 27 -8.75 7.14 8.69
CA ASP A 27 -7.73 6.16 9.09
C ASP A 27 -7.77 4.87 8.25
N VAL A 28 -8.58 4.85 7.18
CA VAL A 28 -8.72 3.70 6.28
C VAL A 28 -8.10 4.01 4.93
N VAL A 29 -7.38 3.01 4.40
CA VAL A 29 -6.81 3.03 3.06
C VAL A 29 -7.39 1.85 2.28
N ASP A 30 -8.04 2.16 1.17
CA ASP A 30 -8.52 1.17 0.21
C ASP A 30 -7.36 0.78 -0.72
N ILE A 31 -7.17 -0.53 -0.91
CA ILE A 31 -6.02 -1.09 -1.63
C ILE A 31 -6.51 -2.16 -2.62
N THR A 32 -6.03 -2.11 -3.85
CA THR A 32 -6.15 -3.19 -4.83
C THR A 32 -4.76 -3.68 -5.22
N MET A 33 -4.59 -5.01 -5.28
CA MET A 33 -3.35 -5.68 -5.66
C MET A 33 -3.65 -6.73 -6.72
N ASP A 34 -2.82 -6.77 -7.75
CA ASP A 34 -2.81 -7.79 -8.80
C ASP A 34 -1.39 -8.34 -8.97
N GLY A 35 -1.27 -9.66 -9.00
CA GLY A 35 0.00 -10.37 -9.05
C GLY A 35 -0.09 -11.80 -8.56
N ASP A 36 1.08 -12.44 -8.47
CA ASP A 36 1.19 -13.81 -7.97
C ASP A 36 0.66 -13.94 -6.52
N ALA A 37 -0.15 -14.97 -6.28
CA ALA A 37 -0.86 -15.14 -5.01
C ALA A 37 0.08 -15.34 -3.82
N ALA A 38 1.21 -16.03 -4.00
CA ALA A 38 2.19 -16.21 -2.93
C ALA A 38 2.89 -14.89 -2.60
N THR A 39 3.20 -14.10 -3.62
CA THR A 39 3.83 -12.79 -3.48
C THR A 39 2.90 -11.77 -2.81
N VAL A 40 1.63 -11.74 -3.20
CA VAL A 40 0.59 -10.94 -2.54
C VAL A 40 0.42 -11.38 -1.09
N GLY A 41 0.31 -12.69 -0.84
CA GLY A 41 0.20 -13.25 0.51
C GLY A 41 1.36 -12.84 1.42
N ALA A 42 2.60 -12.92 0.92
CA ALA A 42 3.77 -12.50 1.68
C ALA A 42 3.76 -11.00 2.02
N LEU A 43 3.25 -10.15 1.13
CA LEU A 43 3.09 -8.72 1.42
C LEU A 43 2.01 -8.47 2.48
N LEU A 44 0.88 -9.21 2.44
CA LEU A 44 -0.17 -9.11 3.45
C LEU A 44 0.34 -9.50 4.85
N GLU A 45 1.15 -10.56 4.93
CA GLU A 45 1.77 -10.96 6.19
C GLU A 45 2.78 -9.93 6.69
N ALA A 46 3.62 -9.38 5.80
CA ALA A 46 4.54 -8.30 6.16
C ALA A 46 3.80 -7.05 6.67
N LEU A 47 2.66 -6.69 6.06
CA LEU A 47 1.83 -5.58 6.53
C LEU A 47 1.28 -5.80 7.95
N ARG A 48 0.97 -7.05 8.32
CA ARG A 48 0.49 -7.39 9.67
C ARG A 48 1.63 -7.42 10.70
N ALA A 49 2.79 -7.93 10.30
CA ALA A 49 3.91 -8.20 11.21
C ALA A 49 4.82 -6.97 11.44
N THR A 50 5.01 -6.12 10.43
CA THR A 50 5.97 -5.01 10.49
C THR A 50 5.35 -3.80 11.20
N LYS A 51 5.90 -3.45 12.36
CA LYS A 51 5.48 -2.30 13.17
C LYS A 51 6.69 -1.50 13.65
N PRO A 52 6.89 -0.26 13.18
CA PRO A 52 6.16 0.46 12.12
C PRO A 52 6.60 0.02 10.71
N LEU A 53 5.82 0.39 9.68
CA LEU A 53 6.10 0.16 8.26
C LEU A 53 7.11 1.17 7.68
N ASN A 54 7.22 2.34 8.31
CA ASN A 54 8.15 3.40 7.93
C ASN A 54 8.58 4.20 9.17
N SER A 55 9.62 5.03 9.00
CA SER A 55 10.18 5.84 10.10
C SER A 55 9.20 6.88 10.67
N TRP A 56 8.04 7.08 10.05
CA TRP A 56 6.98 8.00 10.50
C TRP A 56 5.85 7.30 11.28
N GLY A 57 6.03 6.01 11.61
CA GLY A 57 5.11 5.30 12.51
C GLY A 57 3.86 4.74 11.84
N ALA A 58 3.79 4.68 10.51
CA ALA A 58 2.63 4.07 9.84
C ALA A 58 2.55 2.58 10.18
N GLN A 59 1.38 2.07 10.58
CA GLN A 59 1.17 0.67 10.93
C GLN A 59 -0.24 0.22 10.55
N VAL A 60 -0.41 -1.09 10.34
CA VAL A 60 -1.73 -1.70 10.10
C VAL A 60 -2.21 -2.33 11.40
N GLU A 61 -3.37 -1.88 11.88
CA GLU A 61 -4.06 -2.53 13.01
C GLU A 61 -5.00 -3.63 12.55
N THR A 62 -5.65 -3.44 11.40
CA THR A 62 -6.63 -4.39 10.86
C THR A 62 -6.54 -4.41 9.35
N LEU A 63 -6.64 -5.61 8.78
CA LEU A 63 -6.66 -5.83 7.34
C LEU A 63 -7.80 -6.78 6.98
N THR A 64 -8.69 -6.30 6.11
CA THR A 64 -9.88 -7.01 5.64
C THR A 64 -9.77 -7.21 4.13
N VAL A 65 -9.79 -8.46 3.67
CA VAL A 65 -9.82 -8.78 2.24
C VAL A 65 -11.27 -8.79 1.77
N LEU A 66 -11.57 -8.02 0.73
CA LEU A 66 -12.91 -7.90 0.15
C LEU A 66 -13.02 -8.76 -1.11
N LYS A 67 -14.25 -9.19 -1.44
CA LYS A 67 -14.53 -9.96 -2.67
C LYS A 67 -14.46 -9.09 -3.93
N THR A 68 -14.70 -7.80 -3.78
CA THR A 68 -14.71 -6.80 -4.85
C THR A 68 -13.99 -5.56 -4.35
N GLY A 69 -13.34 -4.83 -5.26
CA GLY A 69 -12.58 -3.63 -4.95
C GLY A 69 -12.73 -2.56 -6.03
N MET A 70 -11.95 -1.50 -5.87
CA MET A 70 -11.77 -0.43 -6.85
C MET A 70 -10.79 -0.88 -7.93
N ASP A 71 -10.96 -0.37 -9.16
CA ASP A 71 -9.97 -0.59 -10.23
C ASP A 71 -8.61 0.03 -9.84
N ILE A 72 -7.50 -0.58 -10.27
CA ILE A 72 -6.16 -0.08 -9.97
C ILE A 72 -6.01 1.36 -10.45
N ASP A 73 -6.54 1.70 -11.63
CA ASP A 73 -6.39 3.03 -12.24
C ASP A 73 -7.26 4.11 -11.57
N ASP A 74 -8.29 3.72 -10.80
CA ASP A 74 -9.12 4.63 -10.02
C ASP A 74 -8.46 5.05 -8.70
N HIS A 75 -7.35 4.41 -8.32
CA HIS A 75 -6.65 4.75 -7.09
C HIS A 75 -5.89 6.07 -7.19
N GLN A 76 -5.79 6.77 -6.05
CA GLN A 76 -5.00 7.99 -5.95
C GLN A 76 -3.53 7.71 -6.27
N VAL A 77 -2.93 6.71 -5.61
CA VAL A 77 -1.54 6.35 -5.85
C VAL A 77 -1.49 4.95 -6.43
N THR A 78 -0.78 4.77 -7.53
CA THR A 78 -0.62 3.50 -8.22
C THR A 78 0.86 3.18 -8.41
N THR A 79 1.17 1.94 -8.73
CA THR A 79 2.52 1.51 -9.11
C THR A 79 3.04 2.23 -10.36
N THR A 80 2.15 2.82 -11.16
CA THR A 80 2.49 3.59 -12.38
C THR A 80 2.65 5.09 -12.14
N ASN A 81 2.03 5.65 -11.08
CA ASN A 81 2.02 7.10 -10.85
C ASN A 81 2.79 7.57 -9.60
N VAL A 82 3.30 6.63 -8.78
CA VAL A 82 3.94 6.97 -7.49
C VAL A 82 5.15 7.88 -7.65
N ASP A 83 5.91 7.75 -8.75
CA ASP A 83 7.09 8.58 -9.03
C ASP A 83 6.73 10.00 -9.47
N GLY A 84 5.52 10.22 -9.99
CA GLY A 84 5.03 11.53 -10.41
C GLY A 84 4.56 12.43 -9.26
N ARG A 85 4.68 11.97 -8.01
CA ARG A 85 4.19 12.67 -6.82
C ARG A 85 5.35 13.22 -5.97
N SER A 86 5.18 14.43 -5.44
CA SER A 86 6.14 15.05 -4.53
C SER A 86 6.01 14.46 -3.12
N TRP A 87 6.80 13.42 -2.85
CA TRP A 87 6.89 12.81 -1.53
C TRP A 87 7.95 13.46 -0.66
N ASN A 88 7.84 13.29 0.66
CA ASN A 88 8.92 13.67 1.55
C ASN A 88 10.09 12.67 1.37
N PRO A 89 11.30 13.12 1.00
CA PRO A 89 12.44 12.23 0.79
C PRO A 89 13.02 11.65 2.09
N ASN A 90 12.72 12.25 3.24
CA ASN A 90 13.29 11.88 4.54
C ASN A 90 12.44 10.82 5.25
N VAL A 91 12.04 9.76 4.54
CA VAL A 91 11.29 8.63 5.10
C VAL A 91 11.95 7.32 4.73
N GLU A 92 12.30 6.54 5.76
CA GLU A 92 12.79 5.17 5.60
C GLU A 92 11.62 4.20 5.56
N MET A 93 11.69 3.20 4.69
CA MET A 93 10.65 2.20 4.48
C MET A 93 11.16 0.81 4.88
N TYR A 94 10.34 0.06 5.60
CA TYR A 94 10.73 -1.23 6.18
C TYR A 94 10.01 -2.44 5.56
N LEU A 95 9.20 -2.20 4.51
CA LEU A 95 8.50 -3.23 3.73
C LEU A 95 9.30 -3.75 2.52
#